data_AF-V9GIA4-F1
#
_entry.id   AF-V9GIA4-F1
#
_cell.length_a   1.000
_cell.length_b   1.000
_cell.length_c   1.000
_cell.angle_alpha   90.00
_cell.angle_beta   90.00
_cell.angle_gamma   90.00
#
_symmetry.space_group_name_H-M   'P 1'
#
loop_
_entity.id
_entity.type
_entity.pdbx_description
1 polymer ?
#
loop_
_entity_poly.entity_id
_entity_poly.type
_entity_poly.pdbx_seq_one_letter_code
_entity_poly.pdbx_strand_id
1 'polypeptide(L)'
;MYLVYADEQGNVYDHTELFGLARSGDMIVEILEDELIPLPEGATLVGLPSTRAVGMDPDTGEMMPLERGYTAVGALLPQGYTRLGLPGYVKSDKDYKLPLFGYSAVVWKEGSFYTTARLTDDPEKWNPVNCDLNDLELGVKRLTEKYPENRLYEHLSNCALGYECLTASNTFLNRWEGAVPVSYSCNAGCFGCISEQPDDSGFVAPQTRMNFKPRVDELVQIMLEHLKTPESIISFGQGCEGEPSTQAKIIIEAMREVRSQTDMGYININTNAGLTDFIRGIVDVGLDLMRVSTISALDDHYNAYYKPRGYTLANVEKSLRYATDQGVYTSINYLIFPGVTDREEELEAMIEFARRTGLKLIQLRNLNIDPESYLGLIPPAQGEILGMKQAIEIMQEELPDVVIGSYTHVPPAGQARPKKKPLIL
;
A
#
# COMPACT_ATOMS: atom_id res chain seq x y z
N MET A 1 26.56 -9.11 -11.05
CA MET A 1 25.63 -8.10 -10.49
C MET A 1 26.32 -7.45 -9.32
N TYR A 2 26.65 -6.16 -9.42
CA TYR A 2 27.56 -5.50 -8.49
C TYR A 2 26.81 -4.73 -7.40
N LEU A 3 27.44 -4.64 -6.22
CA LEU A 3 26.91 -3.91 -5.08
C LEU A 3 26.72 -2.44 -5.42
N VAL A 4 25.56 -1.88 -5.07
CA VAL A 4 25.29 -0.44 -5.12
C VAL A 4 25.31 0.11 -3.69
N TYR A 5 26.04 1.21 -3.49
CA TYR A 5 26.18 1.86 -2.19
C TYR A 5 26.21 3.39 -2.35
N ALA A 6 26.03 4.10 -1.23
CA ALA A 6 26.10 5.56 -1.20
C ALA A 6 27.09 6.06 -0.16
N ASP A 7 27.81 7.14 -0.48
CA ASP A 7 28.64 7.86 0.48
C ASP A 7 27.81 8.75 1.43
N GLU A 8 28.46 9.42 2.37
CA GLU A 8 27.81 10.33 3.33
C GLU A 8 27.21 11.59 2.68
N GLN A 9 27.59 11.90 1.43
CA GLN A 9 27.02 13.00 0.65
C GLN A 9 25.81 12.55 -0.19
N GLY A 10 25.48 11.26 -0.20
CA GLY A 10 24.39 10.69 -0.98
C GLY A 10 24.75 10.42 -2.44
N ASN A 11 26.03 10.48 -2.82
CA ASN A 11 26.44 10.05 -4.15
C ASN A 11 26.38 8.52 -4.21
N VAL A 12 25.80 7.99 -5.30
CA VAL A 12 25.59 6.56 -5.51
C VAL A 12 26.70 5.98 -6.39
N TYR A 13 27.24 4.83 -6.00
CA TYR A 13 28.34 4.14 -6.66
C TYR A 13 28.02 2.66 -6.84
N ASP A 14 28.53 2.06 -7.91
CA ASP A 14 28.68 0.62 -8.05
C ASP A 14 30.06 0.17 -7.58
N HIS A 15 30.14 -1.01 -6.97
CA HIS A 15 31.40 -1.62 -6.59
C HIS A 15 32.01 -2.40 -7.77
N THR A 16 33.32 -2.30 -8.00
CA THR A 16 33.96 -2.94 -9.16
C THR A 16 34.13 -4.45 -9.04
N GLU A 17 34.24 -4.95 -7.80
CA GLU A 17 34.54 -6.36 -7.50
C GLU A 17 33.39 -7.09 -6.78
N LEU A 18 32.85 -6.54 -5.69
CA LEU A 18 31.84 -7.18 -4.86
C LEU A 18 30.46 -7.28 -5.53
N PHE A 19 29.85 -8.44 -5.39
CA PHE A 19 28.48 -8.68 -5.81
C PHE A 19 27.47 -8.13 -4.79
N GLY A 20 26.37 -7.62 -5.32
CA GLY A 20 25.26 -7.11 -4.51
C GLY A 20 24.44 -8.25 -3.92
N LEU A 21 23.93 -8.03 -2.71
CA LEU A 21 23.13 -8.99 -1.96
C LEU A 21 21.77 -8.39 -1.62
N ALA A 22 20.81 -9.26 -1.31
CA ALA A 22 19.52 -8.90 -0.76
C ALA A 22 19.37 -9.44 0.66
N ARG A 23 18.23 -9.12 1.27
CA ARG A 23 17.77 -9.69 2.53
C ARG A 23 16.39 -10.29 2.37
N SER A 24 16.22 -11.46 2.96
CA SER A 24 14.93 -12.06 3.26
C SER A 24 14.83 -12.14 4.78
N GLY A 25 14.05 -11.24 5.38
CA GLY A 25 14.00 -11.08 6.83
C GLY A 25 15.34 -10.68 7.44
N ASP A 26 15.84 -11.50 8.37
CA ASP A 26 17.13 -11.34 9.05
C ASP A 26 18.31 -11.95 8.27
N MET A 27 18.04 -12.75 7.24
CA MET A 27 19.06 -13.41 6.44
C MET A 27 19.53 -12.55 5.28
N ILE A 28 20.85 -12.44 5.11
CA ILE A 28 21.45 -11.92 3.87
C ILE A 28 21.53 -13.08 2.89
N VAL A 29 21.02 -12.84 1.68
CA VAL A 29 20.87 -13.86 0.64
C VAL A 29 21.47 -13.36 -0.68
N GLU A 30 21.96 -14.30 -1.46
CA GLU A 30 22.31 -14.05 -2.86
C GLU A 30 21.06 -13.70 -3.66
N ILE A 31 21.22 -12.86 -4.69
CA ILE A 31 20.13 -12.48 -5.59
C ILE A 31 20.13 -13.43 -6.77
N LEU A 32 18.97 -14.00 -7.09
CA LEU A 32 18.81 -14.81 -8.28
C LEU A 32 18.56 -13.92 -9.51
N GLU A 33 19.15 -14.32 -10.64
CA GLU A 33 19.07 -13.55 -11.88
C GLU A 33 17.61 -13.39 -12.38
N ASP A 34 16.77 -14.38 -12.13
CA ASP A 34 15.36 -14.39 -12.53
C ASP A 34 14.43 -13.66 -11.54
N GLU A 35 14.99 -13.03 -10.50
CA GLU A 35 14.31 -12.12 -9.57
C GLU A 35 14.62 -10.64 -9.88
N LEU A 36 15.55 -10.38 -10.82
CA LEU A 36 15.95 -9.05 -11.21
C LEU A 36 15.14 -8.52 -12.38
N ILE A 37 14.71 -7.27 -12.26
CA ILE A 37 14.21 -6.47 -13.36
C ILE A 37 15.04 -5.18 -13.46
N PRO A 38 15.15 -4.56 -14.66
CA PRO A 38 15.66 -3.20 -14.77
C PRO A 38 14.88 -2.29 -13.82
N LEU A 39 15.57 -1.35 -13.16
CA LEU A 39 14.93 -0.41 -12.24
C LEU A 39 13.77 0.30 -12.97
N PRO A 40 12.52 0.15 -12.52
CA PRO A 40 11.37 0.69 -13.25
C PRO A 40 11.40 2.21 -13.36
N GLU A 41 10.87 2.74 -14.46
CA GLU A 41 10.58 4.17 -14.57
C GLU A 41 9.64 4.62 -13.44
N GLY A 42 9.92 5.78 -12.85
CA GLY A 42 9.19 6.28 -11.68
C GLY A 42 9.66 5.71 -10.34
N ALA A 43 10.63 4.79 -10.31
CA ALA A 43 11.29 4.39 -9.07
C ALA A 43 12.26 5.48 -8.56
N THR A 44 12.45 5.54 -7.24
CA THR A 44 13.39 6.49 -6.60
C THR A 44 14.46 5.73 -5.83
N LEU A 45 15.73 6.03 -6.08
CA LEU A 45 16.84 5.54 -5.26
C LEU A 45 16.91 6.33 -3.95
N VAL A 46 17.13 5.62 -2.85
CA VAL A 46 17.24 6.21 -1.51
C VAL A 46 18.44 5.60 -0.78
N GLY A 47 19.20 6.46 -0.11
CA GLY A 47 20.21 6.00 0.86
C GLY A 47 19.52 5.50 2.14
N LEU A 48 20.07 4.46 2.74
CA LEU A 48 19.62 3.93 4.03
C LEU A 48 20.62 4.40 5.11
N PRO A 49 20.37 5.54 5.77
CA PRO A 49 21.27 6.06 6.79
C PRO A 49 21.45 5.07 7.94
N SER A 50 22.58 5.19 8.64
CA SER A 50 22.93 4.33 9.77
C SER A 50 23.02 2.84 9.39
N THR A 51 23.34 2.54 8.13
CA THR A 51 23.64 1.19 7.64
C THR A 51 25.05 1.12 7.06
N ARG A 52 25.56 -0.10 6.88
CA ARG A 52 26.70 -0.44 6.02
C ARG A 52 26.19 -1.40 4.95
N ALA A 53 26.42 -1.07 3.69
CA ALA A 53 26.12 -1.97 2.59
C ALA A 53 26.94 -3.25 2.73
N VAL A 54 26.35 -4.40 2.42
CA VAL A 54 27.05 -5.70 2.45
C VAL A 54 27.22 -6.21 1.03
N GLY A 55 28.46 -6.49 0.66
CA GLY A 55 28.80 -7.14 -0.61
C GLY A 55 29.34 -8.54 -0.39
N MET A 56 29.32 -9.35 -1.45
CA MET A 56 29.93 -10.67 -1.48
C MET A 56 31.14 -10.67 -2.40
N ASP A 57 32.25 -11.21 -1.92
CA ASP A 57 33.40 -11.52 -2.77
C ASP A 57 33.05 -12.75 -3.65
N PRO A 58 33.08 -12.62 -4.99
CA PRO A 58 32.62 -13.67 -5.89
C PRO A 58 33.55 -14.89 -5.97
N ASP A 59 34.83 -14.75 -5.59
CA ASP A 59 35.82 -15.83 -5.66
C ASP A 59 35.77 -16.72 -4.41
N THR A 60 35.46 -16.12 -3.26
CA THR A 60 35.48 -16.78 -1.94
C THR A 60 34.08 -17.04 -1.36
N GLY A 61 33.07 -16.28 -1.79
CA GLY A 61 31.73 -16.27 -1.19
C GLY A 61 31.64 -15.53 0.14
N GLU A 62 32.69 -14.82 0.57
CA GLU A 62 32.69 -14.09 1.84
C GLU A 62 31.78 -12.85 1.75
N MET A 63 30.80 -12.77 2.65
CA MET A 63 29.90 -11.62 2.78
C MET A 63 30.47 -10.62 3.78
N MET A 64 30.80 -9.41 3.33
CA MET A 64 31.42 -8.39 4.18
C MET A 64 30.71 -7.04 4.11
N PRO A 65 30.50 -6.37 5.26
CA PRO A 65 30.04 -5.00 5.26
C PRO A 65 31.15 -4.05 4.80
N LEU A 66 30.84 -3.11 3.90
CA LEU A 66 31.73 -2.01 3.50
C LEU A 66 32.18 -1.17 4.69
N GLU A 67 33.22 -0.34 4.56
CA GLU A 67 33.67 0.53 5.64
C GLU A 67 32.59 1.51 6.13
N ARG A 68 32.81 2.12 7.32
CA ARG A 68 31.90 3.17 7.81
C ARG A 68 31.91 4.36 6.86
N GLY A 69 30.75 5.00 6.69
CA GLY A 69 30.55 6.09 5.73
C GLY A 69 29.95 5.61 4.38
N TYR A 70 29.93 4.30 4.12
CA TYR A 70 29.27 3.72 2.96
C TYR A 70 27.97 3.01 3.35
N THR A 71 26.85 3.65 3.01
CA THR A 71 25.50 3.21 3.35
C THR A 71 24.91 2.35 2.23
N ALA A 72 23.95 1.51 2.60
CA ALA A 72 23.18 0.76 1.62
C ALA A 72 22.25 1.69 0.81
N VAL A 73 21.99 1.31 -0.44
CA VAL A 73 21.03 1.98 -1.31
C VAL A 73 19.85 1.04 -1.54
N GLY A 74 18.65 1.60 -1.49
CA GLY A 74 17.42 0.90 -1.84
C GLY A 74 16.66 1.63 -2.94
N ALA A 75 15.69 0.93 -3.54
CA ALA A 75 14.73 1.52 -4.46
C ALA A 75 13.33 1.56 -3.83
N LEU A 76 12.64 2.67 -4.03
CA LEU A 76 11.21 2.83 -3.81
C LEU A 76 10.51 2.56 -5.13
N LEU A 77 9.72 1.49 -5.18
CA LEU A 77 9.07 1.03 -6.42
C LEU A 77 7.71 1.71 -6.61
N PRO A 78 7.34 2.09 -7.84
CA PRO A 78 5.98 2.53 -8.14
C PRO A 78 4.98 1.38 -7.98
N GLN A 79 3.70 1.71 -7.83
CA GLN A 79 2.64 0.69 -7.77
C GLN A 79 2.63 -0.13 -9.07
N GLY A 80 2.31 -1.42 -8.94
CA GLY A 80 2.44 -2.39 -10.03
C GLY A 80 3.67 -3.30 -9.88
N TYR A 81 4.67 -2.89 -9.10
CA TYR A 81 5.85 -3.71 -8.82
C TYR A 81 5.90 -4.15 -7.35
N THR A 82 5.99 -5.47 -7.15
CA THR A 82 6.14 -6.09 -5.83
C THR A 82 7.59 -6.40 -5.57
N ARG A 83 8.14 -5.93 -4.43
CA ARG A 83 9.53 -6.21 -4.05
C ARG A 83 9.69 -7.69 -3.71
N LEU A 84 10.84 -8.26 -4.10
CA LEU A 84 11.19 -9.64 -3.79
C LEU A 84 12.24 -9.75 -2.67
N GLY A 85 13.07 -8.72 -2.49
CA GLY A 85 14.12 -8.68 -1.47
C GLY A 85 14.33 -7.28 -0.89
N LEU A 86 14.78 -7.22 0.35
CA LEU A 86 15.20 -6.00 1.04
C LEU A 86 16.68 -5.70 0.72
N PRO A 87 17.18 -4.45 0.84
CA PRO A 87 18.60 -4.17 0.61
C PRO A 87 19.53 -4.97 1.54
N GLY A 88 20.65 -5.48 1.00
CA GLY A 88 21.68 -6.19 1.77
C GLY A 88 22.52 -5.23 2.62
N TYR A 89 22.21 -5.15 3.93
CA TYR A 89 22.92 -4.26 4.85
C TYR A 89 23.00 -4.79 6.28
N VAL A 90 23.90 -4.18 7.06
CA VAL A 90 23.90 -4.26 8.53
C VAL A 90 23.74 -2.87 9.14
N LYS A 91 23.03 -2.75 10.27
CA LYS A 91 22.90 -1.48 10.99
C LYS A 91 24.24 -1.07 11.62
N SER A 92 24.66 0.15 11.37
CA SER A 92 25.76 0.83 12.08
C SER A 92 25.32 1.36 13.44
N ASP A 93 24.06 1.81 13.52
CA ASP A 93 23.37 2.19 14.74
C ASP A 93 22.06 1.39 14.82
N LYS A 94 21.94 0.55 15.86
CA LYS A 94 20.80 -0.34 16.05
C LYS A 94 19.56 0.39 16.57
N ASP A 95 19.72 1.56 17.15
CA ASP A 95 18.62 2.35 17.71
C ASP A 95 17.98 3.26 16.65
N TYR A 96 18.68 3.51 15.54
CA TYR A 96 18.18 4.31 14.44
C TYR A 96 17.12 3.55 13.62
N LYS A 97 15.92 4.13 13.55
CA LYS A 97 14.78 3.60 12.77
C LYS A 97 14.69 4.31 11.43
N LEU A 98 14.63 3.52 10.36
CA LEU A 98 14.45 4.05 9.01
C LEU A 98 13.05 4.69 8.85
N PRO A 99 12.92 5.74 8.02
CA PRO A 99 11.61 6.26 7.63
C PRO A 99 10.67 5.20 7.05
N LEU A 100 9.36 5.46 7.06
CA LEU A 100 8.35 4.53 6.56
C LEU A 100 8.35 4.47 5.02
N PHE A 101 9.28 3.70 4.45
CA PHE A 101 9.38 3.43 3.02
C PHE A 101 9.53 1.94 2.70
N GLY A 102 9.15 1.58 1.47
CA GLY A 102 9.19 0.21 0.94
C GLY A 102 10.52 -0.08 0.27
N TYR A 103 11.59 -0.22 1.06
CA TYR A 103 12.94 -0.43 0.54
C TYR A 103 13.06 -1.76 -0.22
N SER A 104 13.60 -1.71 -1.44
CA SER A 104 13.89 -2.88 -2.30
C SER A 104 15.38 -2.94 -2.63
N ALA A 105 15.96 -4.13 -2.73
CA ALA A 105 17.38 -4.28 -3.06
C ALA A 105 17.69 -3.74 -4.46
N VAL A 106 18.88 -3.15 -4.62
CA VAL A 106 19.36 -2.57 -5.88
C VAL A 106 20.76 -3.09 -6.18
N VAL A 107 21.00 -3.42 -7.44
CA VAL A 107 22.32 -3.84 -7.94
C VAL A 107 22.63 -3.13 -9.26
N TRP A 108 23.91 -3.06 -9.59
CA TRP A 108 24.38 -2.57 -10.88
C TRP A 108 24.68 -3.74 -11.79
N LYS A 109 24.10 -3.76 -12.99
CA LYS A 109 24.29 -4.82 -13.97
C LYS A 109 24.22 -4.24 -15.37
N GLU A 110 25.18 -4.59 -16.21
CA GLU A 110 25.18 -4.25 -17.65
C GLU A 110 25.01 -2.73 -17.94
N GLY A 111 25.56 -1.87 -17.07
CA GLY A 111 25.53 -0.42 -17.25
C GLY A 111 24.24 0.27 -16.81
N SER A 112 23.36 -0.42 -16.07
CA SER A 112 22.16 0.17 -15.48
C SER A 112 21.81 -0.42 -14.11
N PHE A 113 20.89 0.25 -13.41
CA PHE A 113 20.34 -0.24 -12.15
C PHE A 113 19.30 -1.34 -12.39
N TYR A 114 19.37 -2.38 -11.57
CA TYR A 114 18.38 -3.44 -11.47
C TYR A 114 17.91 -3.56 -10.02
N THR A 115 16.72 -4.11 -9.82
CA THR A 115 16.11 -4.30 -8.49
C THR A 115 15.43 -5.65 -8.40
N THR A 116 15.39 -6.20 -7.18
CA THR A 116 14.67 -7.45 -6.88
C THR A 116 13.17 -7.18 -6.82
N ALA A 117 12.46 -7.38 -7.93
CA ALA A 117 11.05 -7.07 -8.02
C ALA A 117 10.35 -7.90 -9.09
N ARG A 118 9.04 -8.10 -8.93
CA ARG A 118 8.16 -8.70 -9.93
C ARG A 118 7.10 -7.69 -10.36
N LEU A 119 6.87 -7.59 -11.67
CA LEU A 119 5.70 -6.90 -12.20
C LEU A 119 4.44 -7.71 -11.82
N THR A 120 3.59 -7.11 -11.01
CA THR A 120 2.36 -7.72 -10.46
C THR A 120 1.09 -7.04 -10.94
N ASP A 121 1.19 -5.88 -11.57
CA ASP A 121 0.05 -5.15 -12.15
C ASP A 121 0.54 -4.20 -13.24
N ASP A 122 -0.36 -3.71 -14.09
CA ASP A 122 -0.03 -2.65 -15.06
C ASP A 122 0.24 -1.33 -14.33
N PRO A 123 1.48 -0.81 -14.34
CA PRO A 123 1.85 0.36 -13.55
C PRO A 123 1.35 1.66 -14.16
N GLU A 124 0.88 1.67 -15.42
CA GLU A 124 0.64 2.89 -16.20
C GLU A 124 -0.25 3.92 -15.47
N LYS A 125 -1.39 3.49 -14.92
CA LYS A 125 -2.34 4.36 -14.20
C LYS A 125 -1.80 4.89 -12.86
N TRP A 126 -0.69 4.35 -12.38
CA TRP A 126 -0.07 4.71 -11.10
C TRP A 126 1.40 5.08 -11.22
N ASN A 127 1.91 5.22 -12.45
CA ASN A 127 3.26 5.68 -12.69
C ASN A 127 3.32 7.19 -12.41
N PRO A 128 4.16 7.66 -11.46
CA PRO A 128 4.26 9.08 -11.14
C PRO A 128 4.57 9.97 -12.34
N VAL A 129 5.27 9.47 -13.36
CA VAL A 129 5.60 10.23 -14.58
C VAL A 129 4.36 10.66 -15.36
N ASN A 130 3.23 9.96 -15.19
CA ASN A 130 1.97 10.28 -15.83
C ASN A 130 1.20 11.39 -15.11
N CYS A 131 1.73 11.94 -14.01
CA CYS A 131 1.16 13.06 -13.27
C CYS A 131 1.92 14.35 -13.57
N ASP A 132 1.53 15.04 -14.64
CA ASP A 132 2.09 16.36 -14.97
C ASP A 132 1.76 17.38 -13.87
N LEU A 133 2.80 18.04 -13.34
CA LEU A 133 2.67 18.97 -12.22
C LEU A 133 1.90 20.24 -12.61
N ASN A 134 2.04 20.73 -13.84
CA ASN A 134 1.33 21.94 -14.27
C ASN A 134 -0.17 21.67 -14.40
N ASP A 135 -0.53 20.53 -15.01
CA ASP A 135 -1.92 20.10 -15.11
C ASP A 135 -2.54 19.88 -13.72
N LEU A 136 -1.76 19.31 -12.79
CA LEU A 136 -2.18 19.11 -11.41
C LEU A 136 -2.42 20.45 -10.70
N GLU A 137 -1.50 21.40 -10.77
CA GLU A 137 -1.65 22.73 -10.17
C GLU A 137 -2.88 23.48 -10.72
N LEU A 138 -3.11 23.40 -12.03
CA LEU A 138 -4.31 23.96 -12.67
C LEU A 138 -5.59 23.26 -12.18
N GLY A 139 -5.57 21.94 -12.04
CA GLY A 139 -6.67 21.16 -11.48
C GLY A 139 -6.99 21.53 -10.04
N VAL A 140 -5.95 21.67 -9.20
CA VAL A 140 -6.03 22.14 -7.82
C VAL A 140 -6.69 23.51 -7.76
N LYS A 141 -6.16 24.48 -8.48
CA LYS A 141 -6.71 25.84 -8.52
C LYS A 141 -8.17 25.86 -8.97
N ARG A 142 -8.50 25.14 -10.04
CA ARG A 142 -9.86 25.08 -10.59
C ARG A 142 -10.87 24.57 -9.56
N LEU A 143 -10.56 23.48 -8.85
CA LEU A 143 -11.51 22.87 -7.91
C LEU A 143 -11.60 23.63 -6.58
N THR A 144 -10.50 24.18 -6.08
CA THR A 144 -10.53 25.01 -4.86
C THR A 144 -11.26 26.34 -5.09
N GLU A 145 -11.13 26.96 -6.27
CA GLU A 145 -11.90 28.16 -6.64
C GLU A 145 -13.39 27.86 -6.87
N LYS A 146 -13.70 26.69 -7.45
CA LYS A 146 -15.09 26.26 -7.68
C LYS A 146 -15.82 25.91 -6.38
N TYR A 147 -15.11 25.36 -5.40
CA TYR A 147 -15.66 24.90 -4.11
C TYR A 147 -14.92 25.53 -2.91
N PRO A 148 -15.00 26.86 -2.73
CA PRO A 148 -14.19 27.56 -1.71
C PRO A 148 -14.54 27.18 -0.26
N GLU A 149 -15.76 26.67 -0.03
CA GLU A 149 -16.26 26.26 1.30
C GLU A 149 -16.05 24.76 1.58
N ASN A 150 -15.37 24.04 0.67
CA ASN A 150 -15.12 22.61 0.79
C ASN A 150 -13.69 22.36 1.27
N ARG A 151 -13.56 22.09 2.56
CA ARG A 151 -12.29 21.92 3.27
C ARG A 151 -11.54 20.67 2.85
N LEU A 152 -12.24 19.69 2.26
CA LEU A 152 -11.59 18.49 1.74
C LEU A 152 -10.75 18.78 0.51
N TYR A 153 -11.14 19.74 -0.35
CA TYR A 153 -10.29 20.15 -1.47
C TYR A 153 -9.01 20.84 -0.99
N GLU A 154 -9.08 21.68 0.05
CA GLU A 154 -7.88 22.26 0.67
C GLU A 154 -6.98 21.18 1.31
N HIS A 155 -7.58 20.21 2.00
CA HIS A 155 -6.81 19.10 2.56
C HIS A 155 -6.15 18.24 1.45
N LEU A 156 -6.90 17.92 0.41
CA LEU A 156 -6.42 17.13 -0.72
C LEU A 156 -5.38 17.88 -1.55
N SER A 157 -5.42 19.20 -1.67
CA SER A 157 -4.40 19.95 -2.39
C SER A 157 -3.04 19.81 -1.72
N ASN A 158 -3.00 19.83 -0.38
CA ASN A 158 -1.77 19.55 0.37
C ASN A 158 -1.30 18.10 0.16
N CYS A 159 -2.22 17.14 0.07
CA CYS A 159 -1.87 15.76 -0.21
C CYS A 159 -1.29 15.57 -1.62
N ALA A 160 -1.91 16.20 -2.62
CA ALA A 160 -1.52 16.09 -4.02
C ALA A 160 -0.21 16.81 -4.33
N LEU A 161 -0.04 18.05 -3.86
CA LEU A 161 1.12 18.89 -4.16
C LEU A 161 2.27 18.73 -3.15
N GLY A 162 1.95 18.43 -1.89
CA GLY A 162 2.95 18.34 -0.82
C GLY A 162 3.46 16.93 -0.55
N TYR A 163 2.57 15.93 -0.57
CA TYR A 163 2.93 14.52 -0.37
C TYR A 163 3.00 13.72 -1.67
N GLU A 164 2.76 14.37 -2.82
CA GLU A 164 2.74 13.75 -4.15
C GLU A 164 1.80 12.52 -4.22
N CYS A 165 0.70 12.58 -3.46
CA CYS A 165 -0.25 11.47 -3.36
C CYS A 165 -1.03 11.33 -4.67
N LEU A 166 -0.70 10.33 -5.48
CA LEU A 166 -1.37 10.07 -6.76
C LEU A 166 -2.89 9.94 -6.66
N THR A 167 -3.41 9.33 -5.59
CA THR A 167 -4.87 9.22 -5.40
C THR A 167 -5.51 10.60 -5.17
N ALA A 168 -4.83 11.52 -4.48
CA ALA A 168 -5.29 12.90 -4.33
C ALA A 168 -5.13 13.68 -5.65
N SER A 169 -4.01 13.51 -6.35
CA SER A 169 -3.78 14.12 -7.67
C SER A 169 -4.85 13.72 -8.68
N ASN A 170 -5.24 12.45 -8.67
CA ASN A 170 -6.30 11.91 -9.52
C ASN A 170 -7.67 12.53 -9.26
N THR A 171 -7.97 12.99 -8.03
CA THR A 171 -9.18 13.78 -7.75
C THR A 171 -9.18 15.11 -8.51
N PHE A 172 -8.05 15.80 -8.56
CA PHE A 172 -7.92 17.09 -9.26
C PHE A 172 -7.83 16.95 -10.79
N LEU A 173 -7.21 15.86 -11.25
CA LEU A 173 -7.10 15.49 -12.66
C LEU A 173 -8.35 14.76 -13.19
N ASN A 174 -9.31 14.43 -12.31
CA ASN A 174 -10.57 13.78 -12.64
C ASN A 174 -10.42 12.44 -13.40
N ARG A 175 -9.41 11.63 -13.04
CA ARG A 175 -9.10 10.35 -13.71
C ARG A 175 -8.94 9.20 -12.72
N TRP A 176 -9.16 7.97 -13.19
CA TRP A 176 -8.86 6.73 -12.47
C TRP A 176 -9.43 6.67 -11.04
N GLU A 177 -8.65 6.21 -10.05
CA GLU A 177 -9.01 6.21 -8.63
C GLU A 177 -8.67 7.56 -7.98
N GLY A 178 -9.71 8.27 -7.52
CA GLY A 178 -9.61 9.51 -6.76
C GLY A 178 -9.87 9.31 -5.26
N ALA A 179 -9.41 10.25 -4.46
CA ALA A 179 -9.54 10.30 -3.02
C ALA A 179 -10.77 11.13 -2.56
N VAL A 180 -11.49 10.62 -1.56
CA VAL A 180 -12.49 11.37 -0.77
C VAL A 180 -12.33 11.02 0.73
N PRO A 181 -11.45 11.73 1.47
CA PRO A 181 -11.21 11.41 2.85
C PRO A 181 -12.39 11.79 3.75
N VAL A 182 -12.63 11.02 4.80
CA VAL A 182 -13.80 11.15 5.66
C VAL A 182 -13.49 11.10 7.15
N SER A 183 -12.43 10.42 7.57
CA SER A 183 -12.15 10.11 8.97
C SER A 183 -10.94 10.85 9.56
N TYR A 184 -11.14 11.43 10.74
CA TYR A 184 -10.07 11.99 11.56
C TYR A 184 -9.67 11.04 12.71
N SER A 185 -10.35 9.89 12.87
CA SER A 185 -10.16 8.97 13.99
C SER A 185 -9.95 7.53 13.52
N CYS A 186 -9.25 6.74 14.32
CA CYS A 186 -8.94 5.35 14.02
C CYS A 186 -9.23 4.44 15.23
N ASN A 187 -9.67 3.23 14.96
CA ASN A 187 -9.83 2.16 15.96
C ASN A 187 -8.65 1.17 15.95
N ALA A 188 -7.55 1.49 15.29
CA ALA A 188 -6.31 0.70 15.26
C ALA A 188 -5.13 1.56 15.72
N GLY A 189 -4.12 0.92 16.31
CA GLY A 189 -2.86 1.56 16.72
C GLY A 189 -1.68 1.02 15.91
N CYS A 190 -1.80 1.03 14.57
CA CYS A 190 -0.82 0.39 13.69
C CYS A 190 0.60 0.87 14.00
N PHE A 191 1.55 -0.05 14.18
CA PHE A 191 2.94 0.31 14.46
C PHE A 191 3.51 1.25 13.38
N GLY A 192 3.29 0.92 12.10
CA GLY A 192 3.69 1.74 10.96
C GLY A 192 2.58 2.65 10.43
N CYS A 193 1.71 3.21 11.28
CA CYS A 193 0.64 4.11 10.81
C CYS A 193 1.23 5.31 10.06
N ILE A 194 0.74 5.53 8.84
CA ILE A 194 1.29 6.54 7.93
C ILE A 194 0.72 7.96 8.14
N SER A 195 -0.29 8.11 8.99
CA SER A 195 -0.94 9.40 9.28
C SER A 195 -0.77 9.88 10.73
N GLU A 196 -0.35 9.01 11.64
CA GLU A 196 -0.23 9.30 13.06
C GLU A 196 0.83 8.41 13.68
N GLN A 197 1.77 8.99 14.42
CA GLN A 197 2.78 8.26 15.19
C GLN A 197 2.83 8.81 16.61
N PRO A 198 2.99 7.95 17.64
CA PRO A 198 3.32 8.42 18.99
C PRO A 198 4.63 9.21 19.02
N ASP A 199 4.73 10.19 19.93
CA ASP A 199 5.92 11.04 20.07
C ASP A 199 7.21 10.24 20.35
N ASP A 200 7.09 9.08 21.00
CA ASP A 200 8.19 8.18 21.38
C ASP A 200 8.44 7.05 20.37
N SER A 201 7.79 7.07 19.20
CA SER A 201 7.96 6.03 18.17
C SER A 201 9.37 5.95 17.58
N GLY A 202 10.13 7.05 17.59
CA GLY A 202 11.47 7.14 17.01
C GLY A 202 11.50 7.32 15.49
N PHE A 203 10.36 7.54 14.85
CA PHE A 203 10.20 7.93 13.44
C PHE A 203 8.91 8.76 13.29
N VAL A 204 8.72 9.40 12.14
CA VAL A 204 7.55 10.26 11.90
C VAL A 204 6.59 9.64 10.89
N ALA A 205 5.31 9.99 11.00
CA ALA A 205 4.34 9.70 9.97
C ALA A 205 4.69 10.47 8.67
N PRO A 206 4.70 9.83 7.49
CA PRO A 206 4.97 10.50 6.21
C PRO A 206 3.86 11.48 5.80
N GLN A 207 2.65 11.35 6.35
CA GLN A 207 1.50 12.22 6.06
C GLN A 207 0.86 12.70 7.36
N THR A 208 0.21 13.87 7.31
CA THR A 208 -0.56 14.39 8.45
C THR A 208 -2.00 13.91 8.38
N ARG A 209 -2.51 13.33 9.48
CA ARG A 209 -3.92 12.97 9.57
C ARG A 209 -4.82 14.21 9.50
N MET A 210 -5.89 14.12 8.72
CA MET A 210 -7.00 15.07 8.74
C MET A 210 -7.52 15.26 10.16
N ASN A 211 -7.72 16.52 10.58
CA ASN A 211 -8.07 16.88 11.95
C ASN A 211 -9.50 17.43 12.11
N PHE A 212 -10.33 17.29 11.08
CA PHE A 212 -11.71 17.77 11.09
C PHE A 212 -12.68 16.68 10.62
N LYS A 213 -13.94 16.84 10.99
CA LYS A 213 -15.04 16.04 10.48
C LYS A 213 -15.65 16.73 9.25
N PRO A 214 -15.64 16.11 8.06
CA PRO A 214 -16.27 16.70 6.89
C PRO A 214 -17.79 16.66 6.99
N ARG A 215 -18.44 17.50 6.20
CA ARG A 215 -19.88 17.50 6.00
C ARG A 215 -20.26 16.59 4.83
N VAL A 216 -21.52 16.17 4.78
CA VAL A 216 -22.05 15.35 3.68
C VAL A 216 -21.92 16.09 2.33
N ASP A 217 -22.21 17.39 2.29
CA ASP A 217 -22.10 18.19 1.06
C ASP A 217 -20.67 18.24 0.50
N GLU A 218 -19.66 18.29 1.37
CA GLU A 218 -18.25 18.29 0.97
C GLU A 218 -17.87 16.99 0.25
N LEU A 219 -18.31 15.83 0.79
CA LEU A 219 -18.08 14.53 0.17
C LEU A 219 -18.84 14.40 -1.16
N VAL A 220 -20.12 14.77 -1.18
CA VAL A 220 -20.98 14.68 -2.36
C VAL A 220 -20.41 15.51 -3.52
N GLN A 221 -19.92 16.72 -3.25
CA GLN A 221 -19.29 17.57 -4.27
C GLN A 221 -18.07 16.91 -4.91
N ILE A 222 -17.17 16.34 -4.10
CA ILE A 222 -15.99 15.63 -4.62
C ILE A 222 -16.41 14.40 -5.43
N MET A 223 -17.30 13.58 -4.87
CA MET A 223 -17.73 12.34 -5.52
C MET A 223 -18.43 12.62 -6.86
N LEU A 224 -19.31 13.62 -6.93
CA LEU A 224 -19.98 14.00 -8.18
C LEU A 224 -19.05 14.66 -9.20
N GLU A 225 -18.02 15.39 -8.75
CA GLU A 225 -16.99 15.91 -9.65
C GLU A 225 -16.16 14.77 -10.24
N HIS A 226 -15.85 13.73 -9.45
CA HIS A 226 -14.98 12.64 -9.90
C HIS A 226 -15.68 11.55 -10.73
N LEU A 227 -16.90 11.17 -10.37
CA LEU A 227 -17.66 10.06 -10.98
C LEU A 227 -18.25 10.47 -12.34
N LYS A 228 -17.38 10.63 -13.35
CA LYS A 228 -17.75 11.10 -14.70
C LYS A 228 -17.72 10.02 -15.77
N THR A 229 -16.94 8.94 -15.56
CA THR A 229 -16.81 7.86 -16.53
C THR A 229 -17.16 6.51 -15.91
N PRO A 230 -17.49 5.49 -16.73
CA PRO A 230 -17.79 4.16 -16.20
C PRO A 230 -16.63 3.52 -15.43
N GLU A 231 -15.39 3.96 -15.67
CA GLU A 231 -14.19 3.46 -14.99
C GLU A 231 -13.74 4.33 -13.80
N SER A 232 -14.37 5.49 -13.56
CA SER A 232 -14.04 6.34 -12.40
C SER A 232 -14.22 5.56 -11.10
N ILE A 233 -13.21 5.56 -10.24
CA ILE A 233 -13.30 5.04 -8.87
C ILE A 233 -13.11 6.22 -7.92
N ILE A 234 -13.97 6.37 -6.91
CA ILE A 234 -13.78 7.31 -5.81
C ILE A 234 -13.70 6.55 -4.49
N SER A 235 -12.66 6.80 -3.70
CA SER A 235 -12.31 5.98 -2.55
C SER A 235 -12.32 6.76 -1.24
N PHE A 236 -13.09 6.27 -0.27
CA PHE A 236 -12.86 6.55 1.15
C PHE A 236 -11.65 5.74 1.64
N GLY A 237 -10.99 6.18 2.72
CA GLY A 237 -9.84 5.50 3.32
C GLY A 237 -8.51 5.83 2.64
N GLN A 238 -7.98 7.01 2.89
CA GLN A 238 -6.72 7.50 2.33
C GLN A 238 -5.58 7.48 3.35
N GLY A 239 -4.34 7.60 2.87
CA GLY A 239 -3.16 7.64 3.73
C GLY A 239 -3.11 8.81 4.71
N CYS A 240 -3.94 9.83 4.49
CA CYS A 240 -4.08 11.02 5.34
C CYS A 240 -5.27 10.94 6.32
N GLU A 241 -5.95 9.80 6.48
CA GLU A 241 -7.07 9.65 7.42
C GLU A 241 -6.88 8.48 8.40
N GLY A 242 -7.82 8.36 9.34
CA GLY A 242 -7.99 7.16 10.15
C GLY A 242 -8.92 6.13 9.49
N GLU A 243 -9.51 5.25 10.29
CA GLU A 243 -10.44 4.22 9.80
C GLU A 243 -11.74 4.86 9.28
N PRO A 244 -12.06 4.77 7.96
CA PRO A 244 -13.21 5.45 7.39
C PRO A 244 -14.54 4.95 7.96
N SER A 245 -14.67 3.65 8.27
CA SER A 245 -15.94 3.10 8.77
C SER A 245 -16.39 3.74 10.09
N THR A 246 -15.49 4.35 10.87
CA THR A 246 -15.86 5.16 12.06
C THR A 246 -16.81 6.31 11.73
N GLN A 247 -16.87 6.75 10.47
CA GLN A 247 -17.75 7.80 9.96
C GLN A 247 -18.90 7.24 9.09
N ALA A 248 -19.29 5.98 9.31
CA ALA A 248 -20.31 5.28 8.50
C ALA A 248 -21.58 6.10 8.26
N LYS A 249 -22.07 6.87 9.24
CA LYS A 249 -23.25 7.72 9.07
C LYS A 249 -23.09 8.72 7.92
N ILE A 250 -21.96 9.44 7.87
CA ILE A 250 -21.72 10.46 6.84
C ILE A 250 -21.52 9.79 5.48
N ILE A 251 -20.78 8.67 5.45
CA ILE A 251 -20.56 7.89 4.23
C ILE A 251 -21.91 7.43 3.65
N ILE A 252 -22.77 6.85 4.47
CA ILE A 252 -24.09 6.36 4.06
C ILE A 252 -24.96 7.50 3.50
N GLU A 253 -24.98 8.65 4.16
CA GLU A 253 -25.73 9.83 3.71
C GLU A 253 -25.19 10.35 2.36
N ALA A 254 -23.86 10.48 2.21
CA ALA A 254 -23.23 10.94 0.98
C ALA A 254 -23.44 9.96 -0.19
N MET A 255 -23.32 8.65 0.04
CA MET A 255 -23.54 7.63 -0.98
C MET A 255 -24.99 7.63 -1.49
N ARG A 256 -25.99 7.79 -0.60
CA ARG A 256 -27.39 7.91 -1.02
C ARG A 256 -27.60 9.11 -1.91
N GLU A 257 -27.04 10.26 -1.53
CA GLU A 257 -27.17 11.49 -2.30
C GLU A 257 -26.49 11.37 -3.67
N VAL A 258 -25.27 10.84 -3.73
CA VAL A 258 -24.57 10.62 -5.01
C VAL A 258 -25.35 9.66 -5.90
N ARG A 259 -25.86 8.54 -5.35
CA ARG A 259 -26.62 7.53 -6.11
C ARG A 259 -28.04 7.98 -6.47
N SER A 260 -28.58 9.03 -5.86
CA SER A 260 -29.82 9.66 -6.30
C SER A 260 -29.63 10.49 -7.57
N GLN A 261 -28.41 10.99 -7.81
CA GLN A 261 -28.07 11.84 -8.94
C GLN A 261 -27.38 11.08 -10.08
N THR A 262 -26.60 10.04 -9.79
CA THR A 262 -25.84 9.29 -10.81
C THR A 262 -25.53 7.85 -10.43
N ASP A 263 -25.56 6.95 -11.42
CA ASP A 263 -25.08 5.57 -11.33
C ASP A 263 -23.65 5.38 -11.89
N MET A 264 -23.01 6.47 -12.29
CA MET A 264 -21.67 6.47 -12.90
C MET A 264 -20.58 6.01 -11.92
N GLY A 265 -19.59 5.29 -12.47
CA GLY A 265 -18.37 4.85 -11.78
C GLY A 265 -18.60 4.00 -10.53
N TYR A 266 -17.56 3.86 -9.71
CA TYR A 266 -17.51 2.98 -8.54
C TYR A 266 -17.17 3.76 -7.27
N ILE A 267 -17.90 3.46 -6.19
CA ILE A 267 -17.58 3.94 -4.85
C ILE A 267 -16.84 2.83 -4.11
N ASN A 268 -15.62 3.13 -3.69
CA ASN A 268 -14.74 2.23 -2.96
C ASN A 268 -14.53 2.71 -1.51
N ILE A 269 -14.16 1.77 -0.64
CA ILE A 269 -13.66 2.08 0.72
C ILE A 269 -12.41 1.25 1.01
N ASN A 270 -11.36 1.90 1.47
CA ASN A 270 -10.16 1.28 1.99
C ASN A 270 -10.23 1.26 3.52
N THR A 271 -10.34 0.09 4.13
CA THR A 271 -10.72 -0.04 5.55
C THR A 271 -9.92 -1.15 6.23
N ASN A 272 -9.82 -1.14 7.55
CA ASN A 272 -9.44 -2.32 8.33
C ASN A 272 -10.60 -3.30 8.51
N ALA A 273 -11.84 -2.89 8.18
CA ALA A 273 -13.08 -3.65 8.28
C ALA A 273 -13.42 -4.22 9.67
N GLY A 274 -12.80 -3.71 10.74
CA GLY A 274 -13.01 -4.19 12.11
C GLY A 274 -14.39 -3.88 12.69
N LEU A 275 -15.06 -2.81 12.22
CA LEU A 275 -16.38 -2.40 12.69
C LEU A 275 -17.50 -3.02 11.87
N THR A 276 -17.79 -4.31 12.11
CA THR A 276 -18.68 -5.11 11.24
C THR A 276 -20.05 -4.48 10.98
N ASP A 277 -20.74 -3.94 12.00
CA ASP A 277 -22.07 -3.34 11.79
C ASP A 277 -22.00 -2.04 10.97
N PHE A 278 -20.88 -1.31 11.05
CA PHE A 278 -20.67 -0.07 10.32
C PHE A 278 -20.37 -0.39 8.85
N ILE A 279 -19.51 -1.38 8.60
CA ILE A 279 -19.27 -1.93 7.26
C ILE A 279 -20.56 -2.43 6.63
N ARG A 280 -21.38 -3.20 7.37
CA ARG A 280 -22.68 -3.65 6.86
C ARG A 280 -23.54 -2.48 6.40
N GLY A 281 -23.66 -1.42 7.21
CA GLY A 281 -24.44 -0.24 6.83
C GLY A 281 -23.96 0.42 5.53
N ILE A 282 -22.64 0.51 5.34
CA ILE A 282 -22.02 1.05 4.12
C ILE A 282 -22.25 0.10 2.92
N VAL A 283 -22.09 -1.21 3.11
CA VAL A 283 -22.35 -2.21 2.07
C VAL A 283 -23.81 -2.17 1.62
N ASP A 284 -24.74 -2.08 2.58
CA ASP A 284 -26.18 -2.15 2.32
C ASP A 284 -26.69 -0.95 1.53
N VAL A 285 -26.04 0.21 1.62
CA VAL A 285 -26.43 1.41 0.87
C VAL A 285 -25.97 1.39 -0.59
N GLY A 286 -25.15 0.43 -0.99
CA GLY A 286 -24.71 0.25 -2.38
C GLY A 286 -23.23 0.50 -2.60
N LEU A 287 -22.36 0.14 -1.64
CA LEU A 287 -20.92 0.10 -1.86
C LEU A 287 -20.59 -0.80 -3.05
N ASP A 288 -19.65 -0.38 -3.89
CA ASP A 288 -19.29 -1.11 -5.09
C ASP A 288 -18.03 -1.96 -4.91
N LEU A 289 -16.99 -1.34 -4.35
CA LEU A 289 -15.69 -1.94 -4.11
C LEU A 289 -15.33 -1.82 -2.64
N MET A 290 -14.60 -2.81 -2.11
CA MET A 290 -14.06 -2.74 -0.76
C MET A 290 -12.66 -3.31 -0.73
N ARG A 291 -11.72 -2.54 -0.20
CA ARG A 291 -10.34 -2.95 0.01
C ARG A 291 -10.02 -3.01 1.49
N VAL A 292 -9.66 -4.20 1.97
CA VAL A 292 -9.33 -4.42 3.39
C VAL A 292 -7.82 -4.49 3.57
N SER A 293 -7.24 -3.61 4.37
CA SER A 293 -5.79 -3.67 4.64
C SER A 293 -5.47 -4.73 5.68
N THR A 294 -4.50 -5.58 5.36
CA THR A 294 -3.97 -6.58 6.28
C THR A 294 -2.47 -6.83 6.04
N ILE A 295 -1.77 -7.27 7.07
CA ILE A 295 -0.36 -7.70 7.00
C ILE A 295 -0.21 -9.21 7.19
N SER A 296 -1.27 -9.89 7.60
CA SER A 296 -1.27 -11.31 7.95
C SER A 296 -2.70 -11.81 8.17
N ALA A 297 -2.91 -13.10 7.94
CA ALA A 297 -4.13 -13.81 8.32
C ALA A 297 -3.97 -14.64 9.62
N LEU A 298 -2.86 -14.44 10.34
CA LEU A 298 -2.59 -15.01 11.65
C LEU A 298 -2.88 -13.96 12.74
N ASP A 299 -3.61 -14.36 13.79
CA ASP A 299 -4.01 -13.44 14.86
C ASP A 299 -2.81 -12.75 15.54
N ASP A 300 -1.77 -13.49 15.89
CA ASP A 300 -0.61 -12.93 16.61
C ASP A 300 0.17 -11.91 15.78
N HIS A 301 0.33 -12.17 14.48
CA HIS A 301 0.98 -11.26 13.54
C HIS A 301 0.12 -10.03 13.31
N TYR A 302 -1.17 -10.23 13.03
CA TYR A 302 -2.14 -9.15 12.84
C TYR A 302 -2.19 -8.23 14.07
N ASN A 303 -2.31 -8.80 15.27
CA ASN A 303 -2.43 -8.06 16.52
C ASN A 303 -1.15 -7.31 16.89
N ALA A 304 0.03 -7.89 16.62
CA ALA A 304 1.30 -7.22 16.85
C ALA A 304 1.42 -5.91 16.06
N TYR A 305 1.02 -5.93 14.79
CA TYR A 305 1.09 -4.74 13.93
C TYR A 305 -0.08 -3.78 14.12
N TYR A 306 -1.33 -4.23 13.96
CA TYR A 306 -2.51 -3.35 13.93
C TYR A 306 -2.94 -2.85 15.31
N LYS A 307 -2.62 -3.59 16.38
CA LYS A 307 -3.03 -3.28 17.77
C LYS A 307 -4.51 -2.86 17.82
N PRO A 308 -5.42 -3.76 17.42
CA PRO A 308 -6.83 -3.41 17.21
C PRO A 308 -7.49 -2.97 18.51
N ARG A 309 -8.35 -1.95 18.44
CA ARG A 309 -9.09 -1.40 19.59
C ARG A 309 -10.57 -1.74 19.44
N GLY A 310 -11.02 -2.77 20.14
CA GLY A 310 -12.42 -3.19 20.15
C GLY A 310 -12.87 -3.99 18.93
N TYR A 311 -11.93 -4.61 18.21
CA TYR A 311 -12.22 -5.56 17.13
C TYR A 311 -11.11 -6.63 17.03
N THR A 312 -11.33 -7.68 16.25
CA THR A 312 -10.41 -8.81 16.03
C THR A 312 -10.30 -9.14 14.54
N LEU A 313 -9.33 -9.98 14.15
CA LEU A 313 -9.22 -10.49 12.78
C LEU A 313 -10.50 -11.23 12.34
N ALA A 314 -11.20 -11.92 13.25
CA ALA A 314 -12.48 -12.54 12.97
C ALA A 314 -13.58 -11.52 12.58
N ASN A 315 -13.55 -10.30 13.15
CA ASN A 315 -14.44 -9.22 12.72
C ASN A 315 -14.14 -8.77 11.29
N VAL A 316 -12.85 -8.68 10.95
CA VAL A 316 -12.36 -8.33 9.61
C VAL A 316 -12.84 -9.37 8.59
N GLU A 317 -12.64 -10.65 8.87
CA GLU A 317 -13.10 -11.75 8.02
C GLU A 317 -14.63 -11.68 7.80
N LYS A 318 -15.39 -11.48 8.90
CA LYS A 318 -16.85 -11.39 8.86
C LYS A 318 -17.32 -10.23 7.99
N SER A 319 -16.69 -9.06 8.09
CA SER A 319 -17.00 -7.89 7.27
C SER A 319 -16.69 -8.13 5.80
N LEU A 320 -15.53 -8.73 5.50
CA LEU A 320 -15.10 -9.04 4.13
C LEU A 320 -16.05 -10.04 3.47
N ARG A 321 -16.36 -11.16 4.16
CA ARG A 321 -17.32 -12.15 3.69
C ARG A 321 -18.71 -11.54 3.46
N TYR A 322 -19.20 -10.73 4.39
CA TYR A 322 -20.51 -10.07 4.22
C TYR A 322 -20.54 -9.20 2.95
N ALA A 323 -19.50 -8.39 2.70
CA ALA A 323 -19.44 -7.57 1.50
C ALA A 323 -19.40 -8.44 0.22
N THR A 324 -18.59 -9.49 0.20
CA THR A 324 -18.53 -10.45 -0.91
C THR A 324 -19.90 -11.09 -1.18
N ASP A 325 -20.58 -11.58 -0.15
CA ASP A 325 -21.91 -12.21 -0.25
C ASP A 325 -22.99 -11.25 -0.77
N GLN A 326 -22.81 -9.94 -0.53
CA GLN A 326 -23.68 -8.88 -1.05
C GLN A 326 -23.31 -8.41 -2.47
N GLY A 327 -22.32 -9.04 -3.10
CA GLY A 327 -21.85 -8.77 -4.45
C GLY A 327 -20.89 -7.58 -4.58
N VAL A 328 -20.33 -7.08 -3.48
CA VAL A 328 -19.26 -6.07 -3.52
C VAL A 328 -18.00 -6.72 -4.10
N TYR A 329 -17.28 -6.03 -4.99
CA TYR A 329 -15.99 -6.51 -5.46
C TYR A 329 -14.94 -6.27 -4.38
N THR A 330 -14.65 -7.32 -3.62
CA THR A 330 -13.82 -7.27 -2.43
C THR A 330 -12.37 -7.60 -2.75
N SER A 331 -11.47 -6.90 -2.08
CA SER A 331 -10.03 -7.10 -2.19
C SER A 331 -9.35 -6.96 -0.84
N ILE A 332 -8.14 -7.49 -0.73
CA ILE A 332 -7.23 -7.14 0.36
C ILE A 332 -6.07 -6.30 -0.18
N ASN A 333 -5.66 -5.34 0.63
CA ASN A 333 -4.39 -4.67 0.52
C ASN A 333 -3.40 -5.41 1.43
N TYR A 334 -2.68 -6.38 0.86
CA TYR A 334 -1.75 -7.22 1.60
C TYR A 334 -0.38 -6.54 1.67
N LEU A 335 0.00 -6.05 2.86
CA LEU A 335 1.26 -5.36 3.06
C LEU A 335 2.40 -6.39 3.18
N ILE A 336 3.14 -6.58 2.09
CA ILE A 336 4.11 -7.66 1.95
C ILE A 336 5.51 -7.29 2.45
N PHE A 337 6.21 -8.29 3.00
CA PHE A 337 7.56 -8.16 3.52
C PHE A 337 8.37 -9.45 3.25
N PRO A 338 9.44 -9.38 2.45
CA PRO A 338 10.33 -10.54 2.20
C PRO A 338 10.93 -11.11 3.49
N GLY A 339 10.82 -12.42 3.68
CA GLY A 339 11.17 -13.18 4.89
C GLY A 339 10.09 -13.24 5.97
N VAL A 340 8.89 -12.71 5.69
CA VAL A 340 7.71 -12.80 6.56
C VAL A 340 6.51 -13.29 5.77
N THR A 341 6.13 -12.59 4.70
CA THR A 341 4.95 -12.92 3.88
C THR A 341 5.10 -14.24 3.13
N ASP A 342 6.33 -14.59 2.78
CA ASP A 342 6.76 -15.78 2.04
C ASP A 342 7.16 -16.94 2.96
N ARG A 343 6.72 -16.92 4.23
CA ARG A 343 6.77 -18.07 5.12
C ARG A 343 5.60 -19.00 4.82
N GLU A 344 5.83 -20.30 4.92
CA GLU A 344 4.81 -21.33 4.70
C GLU A 344 3.53 -21.06 5.51
N GLU A 345 3.65 -20.76 6.81
CA GLU A 345 2.49 -20.54 7.68
C GLU A 345 1.69 -19.27 7.34
N GLU A 346 2.35 -18.21 6.85
CA GLU A 346 1.69 -16.97 6.45
C GLU A 346 0.95 -17.14 5.12
N LEU A 347 1.59 -17.85 4.19
CA LEU A 347 1.03 -18.15 2.88
C LEU A 347 -0.20 -19.06 3.00
N GLU A 348 -0.11 -20.15 3.75
CA GLU A 348 -1.25 -21.03 4.03
C GLU A 348 -2.41 -20.27 4.67
N ALA A 349 -2.13 -19.48 5.71
CA ALA A 349 -3.16 -18.71 6.40
C ALA A 349 -3.85 -17.71 5.47
N MET A 350 -3.09 -17.04 4.60
CA MET A 350 -3.64 -16.05 3.66
C MET A 350 -4.47 -16.70 2.55
N ILE A 351 -4.01 -17.83 2.00
CA ILE A 351 -4.76 -18.60 1.00
C ILE A 351 -6.10 -19.05 1.59
N GLU A 352 -6.09 -19.59 2.80
CA GLU A 352 -7.31 -20.04 3.45
C GLU A 352 -8.23 -18.86 3.84
N PHE A 353 -7.68 -17.72 4.23
CA PHE A 353 -8.44 -16.49 4.45
C PHE A 353 -9.12 -15.99 3.17
N ALA A 354 -8.40 -16.01 2.03
CA ALA A 354 -8.97 -15.65 0.74
C ALA A 354 -10.12 -16.59 0.34
N ARG A 355 -9.94 -17.91 0.51
CA ARG A 355 -10.97 -18.93 0.26
C ARG A 355 -12.22 -18.70 1.12
N ARG A 356 -12.06 -18.51 2.45
CA ARG A 356 -13.18 -18.31 3.39
C ARG A 356 -13.96 -17.02 3.17
N THR A 357 -13.32 -15.99 2.65
CA THR A 357 -13.92 -14.67 2.42
C THR A 357 -14.46 -14.50 1.01
N GLY A 358 -14.02 -15.34 0.07
CA GLY A 358 -14.40 -15.30 -1.34
C GLY A 358 -13.95 -14.03 -2.06
N LEU A 359 -12.95 -13.32 -1.49
CA LEU A 359 -12.40 -12.09 -2.07
C LEU A 359 -11.95 -12.30 -3.52
N LYS A 360 -11.92 -11.22 -4.30
CA LYS A 360 -11.65 -11.29 -5.74
C LYS A 360 -10.26 -10.82 -6.16
N LEU A 361 -9.57 -10.11 -5.27
CA LEU A 361 -8.29 -9.49 -5.59
C LEU A 361 -7.39 -9.40 -4.35
N ILE A 362 -6.15 -9.85 -4.47
CA ILE A 362 -5.07 -9.60 -3.51
C ILE A 362 -4.16 -8.54 -4.12
N GLN A 363 -4.15 -7.35 -3.53
CA GLN A 363 -3.28 -6.25 -3.90
C GLN A 363 -2.01 -6.33 -3.07
N LEU A 364 -0.91 -6.74 -3.69
CA LEU A 364 0.40 -6.79 -3.07
C LEU A 364 0.94 -5.37 -2.98
N ARG A 365 1.20 -4.93 -1.75
CA ARG A 365 1.79 -3.62 -1.46
C ARG A 365 3.02 -3.77 -0.60
N ASN A 366 4.13 -3.19 -1.05
CA ASN A 366 5.37 -3.20 -0.28
C ASN A 366 5.13 -2.53 1.08
N LEU A 367 5.32 -3.26 2.18
CA LEU A 367 5.18 -2.70 3.53
C LEU A 367 6.25 -1.63 3.77
N ASN A 368 5.81 -0.41 4.00
CA ASN A 368 6.66 0.73 4.31
C ASN A 368 7.02 0.73 5.80
N ILE A 369 8.20 0.23 6.15
CA ILE A 369 8.64 0.10 7.54
C ILE A 369 10.16 -0.12 7.63
N ASP A 370 10.75 0.28 8.76
CA ASP A 370 12.09 -0.14 9.15
C ASP A 370 12.14 -1.68 9.33
N PRO A 371 13.00 -2.41 8.58
CA PRO A 371 13.05 -3.87 8.63
C PRO A 371 13.31 -4.44 10.03
N GLU A 372 14.24 -3.87 10.80
CA GLU A 372 14.58 -4.34 12.15
C GLU A 372 13.40 -4.14 13.11
N SER A 373 12.74 -2.98 13.04
CA SER A 373 11.55 -2.70 13.85
C SER A 373 10.40 -3.67 13.55
N TYR A 374 10.20 -4.03 12.29
CA TYR A 374 9.15 -4.99 11.91
C TYR A 374 9.48 -6.41 12.36
N LEU A 375 10.72 -6.87 12.13
CA LEU A 375 11.15 -8.21 12.53
C LEU A 375 11.19 -8.39 14.05
N GLY A 376 11.48 -7.34 14.81
CA GLY A 376 11.38 -7.36 16.27
C GLY A 376 9.94 -7.32 16.81
N LEU A 377 8.97 -6.96 15.97
CA LEU A 377 7.55 -6.87 16.32
C LEU A 377 6.78 -8.17 16.03
N ILE A 378 7.09 -8.82 14.91
CA ILE A 378 6.36 -9.99 14.42
C ILE A 378 6.94 -11.28 15.03
N PRO A 379 6.10 -12.29 15.33
CA PRO A 379 6.59 -13.58 15.77
C PRO A 379 7.65 -14.20 14.83
N PRO A 380 8.60 -14.99 15.38
CA PRO A 380 9.62 -15.67 14.57
C PRO A 380 8.98 -16.68 13.62
N ALA A 381 9.69 -17.00 12.54
CA ALA A 381 9.23 -17.98 11.56
C ALA A 381 8.99 -19.35 12.21
N GLN A 382 7.92 -20.03 11.80
CA GLN A 382 7.57 -21.39 12.23
C GLN A 382 7.78 -22.42 11.12
N GLY A 383 7.63 -22.00 9.86
CA GLY A 383 7.87 -22.81 8.66
C GLY A 383 9.03 -22.30 7.82
N GLU A 384 9.18 -22.87 6.63
CA GLU A 384 10.22 -22.50 5.67
C GLU A 384 9.95 -21.13 5.03
N ILE A 385 11.01 -20.39 4.72
CA ILE A 385 10.95 -19.17 3.91
C ILE A 385 11.12 -19.57 2.45
N LEU A 386 10.05 -19.46 1.66
CA LEU A 386 10.01 -19.92 0.27
C LEU A 386 10.62 -18.92 -0.71
N GLY A 387 10.62 -17.63 -0.35
CA GLY A 387 10.94 -16.53 -1.24
C GLY A 387 9.69 -15.92 -1.87
N MET A 388 9.66 -14.59 -1.92
CA MET A 388 8.49 -13.82 -2.40
C MET A 388 8.06 -14.18 -3.81
N LYS A 389 8.99 -14.50 -4.72
CA LYS A 389 8.64 -14.87 -6.10
C LYS A 389 7.79 -16.13 -6.11
N GLN A 390 8.27 -17.17 -5.44
CA GLN A 390 7.57 -18.45 -5.30
C GLN A 390 6.25 -18.28 -4.53
N ALA A 391 6.22 -17.48 -3.46
CA ALA A 391 4.99 -17.20 -2.72
C ALA A 391 3.89 -16.58 -3.61
N ILE A 392 4.27 -15.67 -4.52
CA ILE A 392 3.33 -15.08 -5.49
C ILE A 392 2.83 -16.15 -6.48
N GLU A 393 3.71 -17.03 -6.97
CA GLU A 393 3.34 -18.12 -7.88
C GLU A 393 2.37 -19.10 -7.21
N ILE A 394 2.65 -19.50 -5.97
CA ILE A 394 1.76 -20.36 -5.18
C ILE A 394 0.40 -19.69 -4.97
N MET A 395 0.34 -18.40 -4.62
CA MET A 395 -0.95 -17.70 -4.50
C MET A 395 -1.74 -17.73 -5.82
N GLN A 396 -1.07 -17.59 -6.96
CA GLN A 396 -1.71 -17.65 -8.29
C GLN A 396 -2.24 -19.04 -8.62
N GLU A 397 -1.50 -20.10 -8.25
CA GLU A 397 -1.88 -21.49 -8.47
C GLU A 397 -3.01 -21.94 -7.54
N GLU A 398 -2.96 -21.57 -6.27
CA GLU A 398 -3.90 -22.01 -5.22
C GLU A 398 -5.20 -21.18 -5.20
N LEU A 399 -5.21 -19.99 -5.80
CA LEU A 399 -6.36 -19.09 -5.87
C LEU A 399 -6.65 -18.66 -7.32
N PRO A 400 -7.01 -19.58 -8.24
CA PRO A 400 -7.19 -19.28 -9.66
C PRO A 400 -8.32 -18.28 -9.96
N ASP A 401 -9.28 -18.12 -9.05
CA ASP A 401 -10.40 -17.17 -9.16
C ASP A 401 -10.10 -15.80 -8.50
N VAL A 402 -8.89 -15.62 -7.97
CA VAL A 402 -8.45 -14.39 -7.30
C VAL A 402 -7.37 -13.73 -8.13
N VAL A 403 -7.59 -12.48 -8.49
CA VAL A 403 -6.57 -11.68 -9.19
C VAL A 403 -5.46 -11.33 -8.20
N ILE A 404 -4.21 -11.60 -8.56
CA ILE A 404 -3.05 -11.06 -7.85
C ILE A 404 -2.62 -9.78 -8.56
N GLY A 405 -2.73 -8.65 -7.88
CA GLY A 405 -2.51 -7.31 -8.44
C GLY A 405 -1.75 -6.40 -7.46
N SER A 406 -1.80 -5.09 -7.68
CA SER A 406 -1.14 -4.10 -6.83
C SER A 406 -2.06 -2.96 -6.40
N TYR A 407 -3.17 -2.71 -7.09
CA TYR A 407 -4.09 -1.60 -6.78
C TYR A 407 -5.55 -1.96 -7.07
N THR A 408 -6.48 -1.04 -6.79
CA THR A 408 -7.92 -1.25 -6.99
C THR A 408 -8.27 -1.39 -8.46
N HIS A 409 -8.95 -2.48 -8.82
CA HIS A 409 -9.43 -2.69 -10.18
C HIS A 409 -10.91 -2.35 -10.32
N VAL A 410 -11.28 -1.90 -11.51
CA VAL A 410 -12.68 -1.99 -11.95
C VAL A 410 -13.04 -3.47 -12.07
N PRO A 411 -14.21 -3.91 -11.56
CA PRO A 411 -14.61 -5.31 -11.65
C PRO A 411 -14.65 -5.79 -13.11
N PRO A 412 -14.20 -7.01 -13.42
CA PRO A 412 -14.36 -7.59 -14.75
C PRO A 412 -15.82 -7.60 -15.21
N ALA A 413 -16.04 -7.66 -16.52
CA ALA A 413 -17.37 -7.69 -17.10
C ALA A 413 -18.22 -8.83 -16.48
N GLY A 414 -19.41 -8.48 -15.98
CA GLY A 414 -20.32 -9.42 -15.31
C GLY A 414 -20.05 -9.65 -13.82
N GLN A 415 -18.96 -9.12 -13.25
CA GLN A 415 -18.65 -9.20 -11.82
C GLN A 415 -18.98 -7.91 -11.04
N ALA A 416 -19.33 -6.84 -11.75
CA ALA A 416 -19.74 -5.59 -11.11
C ALA A 416 -21.08 -5.75 -10.39
N ARG A 417 -21.14 -5.25 -9.14
CA ARG A 417 -22.39 -5.16 -8.39
C ARG A 417 -23.40 -4.28 -9.14
N PRO A 418 -24.67 -4.73 -9.29
CA PRO A 418 -25.71 -3.86 -9.80
C PRO A 418 -25.89 -2.61 -8.93
N LYS A 419 -25.89 -1.43 -9.55
CA LYS A 419 -26.09 -0.16 -8.82
C LYS A 419 -27.50 -0.15 -8.20
N LYS A 420 -27.58 0.07 -6.90
CA LYS A 420 -28.87 0.27 -6.23
C LYS A 420 -29.45 1.61 -6.66
N LYS A 421 -30.55 1.60 -7.40
CA LYS A 421 -31.37 2.81 -7.60
C LYS A 421 -32.09 3.10 -6.28
N PRO A 422 -32.15 4.36 -5.81
CA PRO A 422 -32.95 4.69 -4.64
C PRO A 422 -34.37 4.18 -4.84
N LEU A 423 -34.95 3.54 -3.82
CA LEU A 423 -36.38 3.31 -3.80
C LEU A 423 -37.03 4.70 -3.80
N ILE A 424 -37.70 5.05 -4.90
CA ILE A 424 -38.55 6.24 -4.96
C ILE A 424 -39.68 5.96 -3.95
N LEU A 425 -39.60 6.61 -2.79
CA LEU A 425 -40.67 6.61 -1.77
C LEU A 425 -41.80 7.54 -2.19
#